data_AF-A0A9E3BV83-F1
#
_entry.id   AF-A0A9E3BV83-F1
#
_cell.length_a   1.000
_cell.length_b   1.000
_cell.length_c   1.000
_cell.angle_alpha   90.00
_cell.angle_beta   90.00
_cell.angle_gamma   90.00
#
_symmetry.space_group_name_H-M   'P 1'
#
loop_
_entity.id
_entity.type
_entity.pdbx_description
1 polymer ?
#
loop_
_entity_poly.entity_id
_entity_poly.type
_entity_poly.pdbx_seq_one_letter_code
_entity_poly.pdbx_strand_id
1 'polypeptide(L)'
;MSSSSVRFRSFAALAVLSLGACAPRLVTTPAPEAGLPAVPAVSGPLNIRVMHPSGDPFPRGVDSTFVFGSVGNGSATLAINGAPVEVAPNGAFLAYLPLPANG
;
A
#
# COMPACT_ATOMS: atom_id res chain seq x y z
N MET A 1 20.43 -14.39 59.09
CA MET A 1 19.08 -14.74 59.58
C MET A 1 18.13 -13.83 58.82
N SER A 2 17.23 -14.21 57.91
CA SER A 2 16.38 -15.39 57.70
C SER A 2 15.99 -15.37 56.20
N SER A 3 16.33 -16.34 55.35
CA SER A 3 15.68 -17.64 55.09
C SER A 3 14.20 -17.59 54.65
N SER A 4 13.91 -18.39 53.61
CA SER A 4 12.63 -19.00 53.18
C SER A 4 11.76 -18.24 52.17
N SER A 5 11.18 -18.85 51.12
CA SER A 5 11.34 -20.15 50.46
C SER A 5 10.50 -20.19 49.17
N VAL A 6 10.95 -20.97 48.18
CA VAL A 6 10.21 -21.30 46.94
C VAL A 6 9.05 -22.24 47.25
N ARG A 7 7.87 -22.03 46.66
CA ARG A 7 6.84 -23.09 46.53
C ARG A 7 6.19 -23.10 45.16
N PHE A 8 6.70 -24.05 44.37
CA PHE A 8 6.08 -24.72 43.23
C PHE A 8 4.71 -25.28 43.59
N ARG A 9 3.65 -25.07 42.78
CA ARG A 9 2.55 -26.04 42.60
C ARG A 9 1.85 -25.84 41.24
N SER A 10 2.11 -26.77 40.33
CA SER A 10 1.31 -27.06 39.14
C SER A 10 -0.15 -27.33 39.49
N PHE A 11 -1.08 -26.86 38.65
CA PHE A 11 -2.46 -27.36 38.61
C PHE A 11 -2.89 -27.70 37.19
N ALA A 12 -3.04 -29.02 37.01
CA ALA A 12 -3.91 -29.80 36.13
C ALA A 12 -4.57 -29.11 34.91
N ALA A 13 -4.30 -29.71 33.75
CA ALA A 13 -5.01 -29.54 32.50
C ALA A 13 -6.50 -29.90 32.62
N LEU A 14 -7.37 -29.05 32.07
CA LEU A 14 -8.72 -29.44 31.63
C LEU A 14 -8.77 -29.35 30.10
N ALA A 15 -8.72 -30.51 29.45
CA ALA A 15 -8.96 -30.66 28.03
C ALA A 15 -10.48 -30.69 27.79
N VAL A 16 -11.02 -29.63 27.17
CA VAL A 16 -12.42 -29.58 26.72
C VAL A 16 -12.45 -29.99 25.25
N LEU A 17 -13.00 -31.18 24.98
CA LEU A 17 -13.35 -31.66 23.64
C LEU A 17 -14.40 -30.74 23.03
N SER A 18 -14.01 -29.96 22.01
CA SER A 18 -14.93 -29.22 21.16
C SER A 18 -15.18 -30.04 19.89
N LEU A 19 -16.39 -30.58 19.76
CA LEU A 19 -16.83 -31.27 18.54
C LEU A 19 -16.96 -30.23 17.41
N GLY A 20 -16.20 -30.45 16.34
CA GLY A 20 -16.22 -29.62 15.13
C GLY A 20 -17.53 -29.76 14.36
N ALA A 21 -18.31 -28.67 14.33
CA ALA A 21 -19.42 -28.50 13.41
C ALA A 21 -18.90 -28.13 12.02
N CYS A 22 -18.70 -29.13 11.16
CA CYS A 22 -18.36 -28.95 9.77
C CYS A 22 -19.64 -28.66 8.95
N ALA A 23 -20.13 -27.42 9.00
CA ALA A 23 -21.15 -26.97 8.05
C ALA A 23 -20.48 -26.59 6.71
N PRO A 24 -20.98 -27.05 5.55
CA PRO A 24 -20.47 -26.60 4.27
C PRO A 24 -20.78 -25.10 4.13
N ARG A 25 -19.73 -24.29 3.94
CA ARG A 25 -19.89 -22.89 3.58
C ARG A 25 -20.54 -22.84 2.20
N LEU A 26 -21.74 -22.26 2.11
CA LEU A 26 -22.29 -21.83 0.83
C LEU A 26 -21.30 -20.81 0.25
N VAL A 27 -20.57 -21.21 -0.78
CA VAL A 27 -19.74 -20.30 -1.56
C VAL A 27 -20.72 -19.48 -2.40
N THR A 28 -21.14 -18.35 -1.87
CA THR A 28 -21.77 -17.31 -2.67
C THR A 28 -20.68 -16.75 -3.58
N THR A 29 -20.67 -17.16 -4.84
CA THR A 29 -19.86 -16.51 -5.87
C THR A 29 -20.29 -15.03 -5.90
N PRO A 30 -19.38 -14.07 -5.67
CA PRO A 30 -19.73 -12.67 -5.82
C PRO A 30 -20.23 -12.47 -7.25
N ALA A 31 -21.39 -11.82 -7.39
CA ALA A 31 -21.89 -11.40 -8.69
C ALA A 31 -20.78 -10.59 -9.39
N PRO A 32 -20.59 -10.71 -10.71
CA PRO A 32 -19.61 -9.92 -11.42
C PRO A 32 -19.91 -8.45 -11.18
N GLU A 33 -19.04 -7.78 -10.43
CA GLU A 33 -19.07 -6.34 -10.27
C GLU A 33 -18.93 -5.76 -11.67
N ALA A 34 -19.92 -4.97 -12.11
CA ALA A 34 -19.82 -4.26 -13.37
C ALA A 34 -18.63 -3.30 -13.24
N GLY A 35 -17.46 -3.75 -13.71
CA GLY A 35 -16.19 -3.09 -13.46
C GLY A 35 -16.12 -1.71 -14.08
N LEU A 36 -15.30 -0.85 -13.49
CA LEU A 36 -14.91 0.42 -14.11
C LEU A 36 -14.30 0.14 -15.49
N PRO A 37 -14.49 1.05 -16.47
CA PRO A 37 -13.82 0.92 -17.75
C PRO A 37 -12.30 0.88 -17.56
N ALA A 38 -11.63 0.09 -18.39
CA ALA A 38 -10.16 0.03 -18.38
C ALA A 38 -9.55 1.40 -18.74
N VAL A 39 -8.39 1.69 -18.17
CA VAL A 39 -7.62 2.91 -18.52
C VAL A 39 -7.19 2.81 -19.99
N PRO A 40 -7.49 3.83 -20.83
CA PRO A 40 -7.10 3.80 -22.24
C PRO A 40 -5.58 3.77 -22.42
N ALA A 41 -5.10 2.98 -23.37
CA ALA A 41 -3.70 2.99 -23.76
C ALA A 41 -3.39 4.19 -24.67
N VAL A 42 -2.27 4.88 -24.41
CA VAL A 42 -1.77 5.99 -25.23
C VAL A 42 -0.33 5.69 -25.65
N SER A 43 -0.06 5.79 -26.95
CA SER A 43 1.29 5.70 -27.52
C SER A 43 1.60 7.00 -28.27
N GLY A 44 2.67 7.67 -27.85
CA GLY A 44 3.09 8.96 -28.37
C GLY A 44 4.55 9.27 -28.02
N PRO A 45 5.09 10.42 -28.44
CA PRO A 45 6.41 10.86 -27.99
C PRO A 45 6.42 11.11 -26.48
N LEU A 46 7.61 11.07 -25.87
CA LEU A 46 7.77 11.50 -24.49
C LEU A 46 7.43 12.99 -24.36
N ASN A 47 6.48 13.30 -23.48
CA ASN A 47 6.01 14.65 -23.22
C ASN A 47 5.74 14.77 -21.71
N ILE A 48 6.81 15.02 -20.95
CA ILE A 48 6.77 14.98 -19.49
C ILE A 48 6.19 16.27 -18.95
N ARG A 49 5.07 16.15 -18.23
CA ARG A 49 4.41 17.24 -17.49
C ARG A 49 4.26 16.83 -16.04
N VAL A 50 4.82 17.63 -15.15
CA VAL A 50 4.70 17.45 -13.71
C VAL A 50 3.75 18.50 -13.17
N MET A 51 2.79 18.05 -12.38
CA MET A 51 1.87 18.88 -11.64
C MET A 51 2.18 18.72 -10.15
N HIS A 52 2.45 19.87 -9.54
CA HIS A 52 2.50 20.00 -8.10
C HIS A 52 1.33 20.90 -7.68
N PRO A 53 0.57 20.57 -6.63
CA PRO A 53 -0.47 21.46 -6.14
C PRO A 53 0.11 22.85 -5.84
N SER A 54 -0.53 23.89 -6.37
CA SER A 54 -0.29 25.27 -5.94
C SER A 54 -1.02 25.48 -4.62
N GLY A 55 -0.31 25.77 -3.54
CA GLY A 55 -0.92 25.93 -2.22
C GLY A 55 0.10 26.19 -1.11
N ASP A 56 -0.43 26.30 0.12
CA ASP A 56 0.26 26.65 1.35
C ASP A 56 1.63 25.98 1.54
N PRO A 57 2.54 26.59 2.35
CA PRO A 57 3.83 25.99 2.64
C PRO A 57 3.67 24.54 3.10
N PHE A 58 4.50 23.65 2.56
CA PHE A 58 4.50 22.25 2.95
C PHE A 58 4.54 22.10 4.47
N PRO A 59 3.75 21.18 5.05
CA PRO A 59 3.87 20.83 6.46
C PRO A 59 5.33 20.49 6.78
N ARG A 60 5.91 21.12 7.81
CA ARG A 60 7.26 20.77 8.26
C ARG A 60 7.23 19.40 8.93
N GLY A 61 8.30 18.62 8.76
CA GLY A 61 8.47 17.32 9.43
C GLY A 61 7.76 16.15 8.74
N VAL A 62 7.33 16.30 7.50
CA VAL A 62 6.92 15.15 6.66
C VAL A 62 8.15 14.51 6.03
N ASP A 63 8.14 13.18 5.94
CA ASP A 63 9.23 12.39 5.34
C ASP A 63 9.03 12.17 3.83
N SER A 64 7.84 12.47 3.32
CA SER A 64 7.42 12.16 1.96
C SER A 64 6.56 13.27 1.37
N THR A 65 6.65 13.43 0.06
CA THR A 65 5.77 14.28 -0.74
C THR A 65 5.12 13.47 -1.86
N PHE A 66 4.09 14.01 -2.51
CA PHE A 66 3.50 13.42 -3.70
C PHE A 66 3.62 14.35 -4.91
N VAL A 67 3.84 13.77 -6.08
CA VAL A 67 3.81 14.46 -7.37
C VAL A 67 3.02 13.62 -8.36
N PHE A 68 2.30 14.27 -9.26
CA PHE A 68 1.55 13.58 -10.31
C PHE A 68 1.76 14.26 -11.64
N GLY A 69 1.38 13.60 -12.72
CA GLY A 69 1.58 14.14 -14.04
C GLY A 69 1.37 13.14 -15.15
N SER A 70 1.99 13.41 -16.29
CA SER A 70 1.98 12.51 -17.44
C SER A 70 3.33 12.53 -18.15
N VAL A 71 3.70 11.39 -18.72
CA VAL A 71 4.85 11.22 -19.62
C VAL A 71 4.43 11.14 -21.10
N GLY A 72 3.12 11.15 -21.38
CA GLY A 72 2.55 11.14 -22.74
C GLY A 72 2.57 9.77 -23.44
N ASN A 73 3.09 8.73 -22.80
CA ASN A 73 3.20 7.37 -23.37
C ASN A 73 3.06 6.31 -22.26
N GLY A 74 2.09 5.40 -22.39
CA GLY A 74 1.83 4.34 -21.41
C GLY A 74 2.83 3.18 -21.38
N SER A 75 3.74 3.11 -22.35
CA SER A 75 4.84 2.14 -22.38
C SER A 75 6.16 2.74 -21.89
N ALA A 76 6.16 4.00 -21.45
CA ALA A 76 7.35 4.64 -20.91
C ALA A 76 7.65 4.13 -19.50
N THR A 77 8.94 4.13 -19.15
CA THR A 77 9.40 3.91 -17.78
C THR A 77 9.74 5.25 -17.15
N LEU A 78 9.39 5.42 -15.87
CA LEU A 78 9.67 6.63 -15.11
C LEU A 78 10.44 6.28 -13.84
N ALA A 79 11.49 7.03 -13.58
CA ALA A 79 12.15 7.08 -12.29
C ALA A 79 12.33 8.54 -11.86
N ILE A 80 12.08 8.83 -10.59
CA ILE A 80 12.30 10.15 -10.01
C ILE A 80 13.30 10.00 -8.87
N ASN A 81 14.43 10.70 -8.95
CA ASN A 81 15.54 10.58 -7.99
C ASN A 81 16.01 9.13 -7.77
N GLY A 82 15.97 8.30 -8.82
CA GLY A 82 16.32 6.88 -8.75
C GLY A 82 15.22 5.96 -8.21
N ALA A 83 14.10 6.51 -7.70
CA ALA A 83 12.94 5.71 -7.29
C ALA A 83 12.05 5.39 -8.52
N PRO A 84 11.72 4.12 -8.78
CA PRO A 84 10.82 3.75 -9.88
C PRO A 84 9.39 4.23 -9.61
N VAL A 85 8.72 4.72 -10.64
CA VAL A 85 7.33 5.21 -10.58
C VAL A 85 6.50 4.48 -11.62
N GLU A 86 5.34 3.96 -11.19
CA GLU A 86 4.39 3.31 -12.07
C GLU A 86 3.75 4.32 -13.03
N VAL A 87 3.71 3.94 -14.31
CA VAL A 87 3.06 4.71 -15.38
C VAL A 87 1.84 3.93 -15.84
N ALA A 88 0.67 4.57 -15.78
CA ALA A 88 -0.59 3.99 -16.24
C ALA A 88 -0.63 3.92 -17.79
N PRO A 89 -1.52 3.10 -18.39
CA PRO A 89 -1.59 2.94 -19.84
C PRO A 89 -1.79 4.24 -20.64
N ASN A 90 -2.39 5.28 -20.04
CA ASN A 90 -2.57 6.59 -20.66
C ASN A 90 -1.34 7.51 -20.51
N GLY A 91 -0.25 7.01 -19.94
CA GLY A 91 0.94 7.77 -19.63
C GLY A 91 0.83 8.64 -18.38
N ALA A 92 -0.23 8.52 -17.56
CA ALA A 92 -0.32 9.24 -16.29
C ALA A 92 0.49 8.56 -15.20
N PHE A 93 0.92 9.32 -14.19
CA PHE A 93 1.57 8.78 -13.01
C PHE A 93 1.17 9.54 -11.74
N LEU A 94 1.30 8.86 -10.60
CA LEU A 94 1.24 9.42 -9.26
C LEU A 94 2.38 8.78 -8.45
N ALA A 95 3.25 9.60 -7.89
CA ALA A 95 4.43 9.16 -7.15
C ALA A 95 4.41 9.71 -5.72
N TYR A 96 4.82 8.87 -4.77
CA TYR A 96 5.19 9.28 -3.42
C TYR A 96 6.72 9.20 -3.30
N LEU A 97 7.34 10.32 -2.96
CA LEU A 97 8.78 10.50 -3.00
C LEU A 97 9.31 10.85 -1.61
N PRO A 98 10.42 10.22 -1.16
CA PRO A 98 11.06 10.60 0.08
C PRO A 98 11.66 12.00 -0.04
N LEU A 99 11.50 12.79 1.03
CA LEU A 99 12.17 14.08 1.18
C LEU A 99 13.53 13.88 1.84
N PRO A 100 14.59 14.56 1.35
CA PRO A 100 15.88 14.54 2.01
C PRO A 100 15.78 15.12 3.43
N ALA A 101 16.48 14.52 4.39
CA ALA A 101 16.48 14.97 5.80
C ALA A 101 17.14 16.35 6.00
N ASN A 102 17.91 16.82 5.02
CA ASN A 102 18.72 18.04 5.05
C ASN A 102 18.10 19.22 4.29
N GLY A 103 16.77 19.26 4.19
CA GLY A 103 16.00 20.29 3.45
C GLY A 103 16.48 21.72 3.63
#